data_AF-A0A950WT16-F1
#
_entry.id   AF-A0A950WT16-F1
#
_cell.length_a   1.000
_cell.length_b   1.000
_cell.length_c   1.000
_cell.angle_alpha   90.00
_cell.angle_beta   90.00
_cell.angle_gamma   90.00
#
_symmetry.space_group_name_H-M   'P 1'
#
loop_
_entity.id
_entity.type
_entity.pdbx_description
1 polymer ?
#
loop_
_entity_poly.entity_id
_entity_poly.type
_entity_poly.pdbx_seq_one_letter_code
_entity_poly.pdbx_strand_id
1 'polypeptide(L)' 'MTLAEVIDDHFLAKYRTLLDAEDAAFDELEHAFEEGDRAHFEADLSAWKQAIERKLAYLQRLGVSVTSVAIG' A
#
# COMPACT_ATOMS: atom_id res chain seq x y z
N MET A 1 -13.41 -17.05 -20.21
CA MET A 1 -13.06 -16.83 -18.80
C MET A 1 -11.92 -15.83 -18.79
N THR A 2 -12.26 -14.56 -19.01
CA THR A 2 -11.27 -13.48 -18.99
C THR A 2 -11.05 -13.07 -17.54
N LEU A 3 -9.85 -12.61 -17.20
CA LEU A 3 -9.45 -12.20 -15.84
C LEU A 3 -10.42 -11.19 -15.19
N ALA A 4 -11.24 -10.52 -16.01
CA ALA A 4 -12.30 -9.59 -15.61
C ALA A 4 -13.53 -10.26 -14.93
N GLU A 5 -13.77 -11.57 -15.09
CA GLU A 5 -14.89 -12.26 -14.44
C GLU A 5 -14.56 -12.75 -13.00
N VAL A 6 -13.30 -12.62 -12.56
CA VAL A 6 -12.80 -13.15 -11.27
C VAL A 6 -12.35 -12.05 -10.31
N ILE A 7 -12.40 -10.77 -10.73
CA ILE A 7 -12.25 -9.65 -9.81
C ILE A 7 -13.62 -9.39 -9.17
N ASP A 8 -13.84 -10.01 -8.02
CA ASP A 8 -15.03 -9.81 -7.20
C ASP A 8 -15.10 -8.34 -6.70
N ASP A 9 -16.30 -7.75 -6.62
CA ASP A 9 -16.49 -6.39 -6.08
C ASP A 9 -15.88 -6.28 -4.67
N HIS A 10 -15.85 -7.37 -3.90
CA HIS A 10 -15.19 -7.44 -2.60
C HIS A 10 -13.68 -7.28 -2.69
N PHE A 11 -13.03 -7.83 -3.73
CA PHE A 11 -11.60 -7.61 -4.00
C PHE A 11 -11.35 -6.13 -4.28
N LEU A 12 -12.15 -5.53 -5.17
CA LEU A 12 -12.02 -4.14 -5.57
C LEU A 12 -12.23 -3.18 -4.40
N ALA A 13 -13.26 -3.42 -3.58
CA ALA A 13 -13.54 -2.63 -2.39
C ALA A 13 -12.40 -2.72 -1.37
N LYS A 14 -11.91 -3.94 -1.09
CA LYS A 14 -10.83 -4.15 -0.11
C LYS A 14 -9.50 -3.58 -0.59
N TYR A 15 -9.19 -3.76 -1.88
CA TYR A 15 -8.00 -3.18 -2.50
C TYR A 15 -8.05 -1.64 -2.47
N ARG A 16 -9.22 -1.05 -2.73
CA ARG A 16 -9.39 0.41 -2.64
C ARG A 16 -9.21 0.93 -1.23
N THR A 17 -9.76 0.27 -0.21
CA THR A 17 -9.50 0.65 1.19
C THR A 17 -8.02 0.56 1.56
N LEU A 18 -7.28 -0.40 0.99
CA LEU A 18 -5.83 -0.51 1.21
C LEU A 18 -5.07 0.61 0.50
N LEU A 19 -5.51 1.03 -0.69
CA LEU A 19 -4.95 2.19 -1.39
C LEU A 19 -5.23 3.50 -0.66
N ASP A 20 -6.46 3.73 -0.21
CA ASP A 20 -6.82 4.95 0.53
C ASP A 20 -6.01 5.06 1.85
N ALA A 21 -5.73 3.92 2.50
CA ALA A 21 -4.89 3.87 3.69
C ALA A 21 -3.39 4.08 3.39
N GLU A 22 -2.92 3.68 2.21
CA GLU A 22 -1.56 3.94 1.75
C GLU A 22 -1.38 5.43 1.41
N ASP A 23 -2.32 6.04 0.69
CA ASP A 23 -2.31 7.47 0.36
C ASP A 23 -2.34 8.33 1.63
N ALA A 24 -3.22 8.03 2.59
CA ALA A 24 -3.28 8.80 3.83
C ALA A 24 -1.95 8.74 4.63
N ALA A 25 -1.31 7.56 4.68
CA ALA A 25 -0.01 7.41 5.33
C ALA A 25 1.11 8.11 4.55
N PHE A 26 0.98 8.24 3.23
CA PHE A 26 1.92 8.96 2.40
C PHE A 26 1.78 10.48 2.56
N ASP A 27 0.54 11.00 2.65
CA ASP A 27 0.27 12.41 2.91
C ASP A 27 0.87 12.85 4.27
N GLU A 28 0.73 12.02 5.32
CA GLU A 28 1.35 12.26 6.62
C GLU A 28 2.88 12.24 6.55
N LEU A 29 3.45 11.29 5.78
CA LEU A 29 4.89 11.22 5.53
C LEU A 29 5.42 12.46 4.78
N GLU A 30 4.70 12.93 3.77
CA GLU A 30 5.04 14.13 3.01
C GLU A 30 5.02 15.36 3.93
N HIS A 31 4.01 15.47 4.80
CA HIS A 31 3.92 16.54 5.79
C HIS A 31 5.13 16.55 6.74
N ALA A 32 5.48 15.40 7.32
CA ALA A 32 6.64 15.28 8.21
C ALA A 32 7.96 15.62 7.51
N PHE A 33 8.07 15.30 6.21
CA PHE A 33 9.22 15.69 5.39
C PHE A 33 9.28 17.20 5.15
N GLU A 34 8.14 17.83 4.81
CA GLU A 34 8.02 19.27 4.60
C GLU A 34 8.30 20.09 5.87
N GLU A 35 7.86 19.59 7.03
CA GLU A 35 8.13 20.20 8.34
C GLU A 35 9.58 20.00 8.80
N GLY A 36 10.31 19.08 8.18
CA GLY A 36 11.70 18.75 8.52
C GLY A 36 11.83 17.96 9.83
N ASP A 37 10.74 17.36 10.34
CA ASP A 37 10.76 16.51 11.51
C ASP A 37 11.19 15.09 11.11
N ARG A 38 12.49 14.84 11.22
CA ARG A 38 13.08 13.54 10.91
C ARG A 38 12.55 12.40 11.80
N ALA A 39 12.19 12.69 13.06
CA ALA A 39 11.71 11.66 13.97
C ALA A 39 10.28 11.23 13.61
N HIS A 40 9.41 12.18 13.26
CA HIS A 40 8.10 11.88 12.68
C HIS A 40 8.23 11.19 11.33
N PHE A 41 9.07 11.72 10.43
CA PHE A 41 9.28 11.12 9.12
C PHE A 41 9.69 9.65 9.20
N GLU A 42 10.60 9.27 10.10
CA GLU A 42 11.00 7.85 10.26
C GLU A 42 9.85 6.98 10.82
N ALA A 43 9.01 7.53 11.70
CA ALA A 43 7.83 6.85 12.22
C ALA A 43 6.75 6.67 11.15
N ASP A 44 6.46 7.73 10.38
CA ASP A 44 5.46 7.73 9.31
C ASP A 44 5.92 6.87 8.13
N LEU A 45 7.23 6.84 7.85
CA LEU A 45 7.81 5.95 6.84
C LEU A 45 7.60 4.48 7.23
N SER A 46 7.69 4.17 8.53
CA SER A 46 7.40 2.83 9.06
C SER A 46 5.92 2.48 8.95
N ALA A 47 5.04 3.46 9.18
CA ALA A 47 3.59 3.29 9.04
C ALA A 47 3.20 3.04 7.57
N TRP A 48 3.74 3.83 6.65
CA TRP A 48 3.55 3.68 5.20
C TRP A 48 4.06 2.33 4.69
N LYS A 49 5.26 1.90 5.12
CA LYS A 49 5.79 0.56 4.80
C LYS A 49 4.84 -0.55 5.27
N GLN A 50 4.30 -0.46 6.47
CA GLN A 50 3.34 -1.45 6.99
C GLN A 50 2.04 -1.46 6.18
N ALA A 51 1.56 -0.30 5.70
CA ALA A 51 0.39 -0.23 4.83
C ALA A 51 0.65 -0.96 3.50
N ILE A 52 1.82 -0.75 2.89
CA ILE A 52 2.26 -1.45 1.68
C ILE A 52 2.39 -2.95 1.94
N GLU A 53 3.02 -3.37 3.04
CA GLU A 53 3.15 -4.79 3.38
C GLU A 53 1.80 -5.48 3.53
N ARG A 54 0.81 -4.81 4.15
CA ARG A 54 -0.56 -5.33 4.25
C ARG A 54 -1.22 -5.46 2.89
N LYS A 55 -1.00 -4.52 1.98
CA LYS A 55 -1.48 -4.57 0.59
C LYS A 55 -0.83 -5.72 -0.17
N LEU A 56 0.49 -5.89 -0.06
CA LEU A 56 1.21 -7.00 -0.68
C LEU A 56 0.78 -8.36 -0.13
N ALA A 57 0.62 -8.49 1.18
CA ALA A 57 0.12 -9.71 1.81
C ALA A 57 -1.31 -10.05 1.37
N TYR A 58 -2.17 -9.04 1.22
CA TYR A 58 -3.52 -9.22 0.69
C TYR A 58 -3.48 -9.74 -0.76
N LEU A 59 -2.67 -9.12 -1.63
CA LEU A 59 -2.49 -9.54 -3.02
C LEU A 59 -1.91 -10.95 -3.12
N GLN A 60 -0.88 -11.27 -2.34
CA GLN A 60 -0.30 -12.62 -2.29
C GLN A 60 -1.31 -13.68 -1.85
N ARG A 61 -2.13 -13.37 -0.84
CA ARG A 61 -3.18 -14.29 -0.36
C ARG A 61 -4.25 -14.59 -1.42
N LEU A 62 -4.44 -13.66 -2.36
CA LEU A 62 -5.35 -13.81 -3.49
C LEU A 62 -4.69 -14.47 -4.71
N GLY A 63 -3.43 -14.89 -4.59
CA GLY A 63 -2.67 -15.51 -5.68
C GLY A 63 -2.08 -14.50 -6.67
N VAL A 64 -2.14 -13.20 -6.38
CA VAL A 64 -1.50 -12.15 -7.16
C VAL A 64 -0.04 -12.06 -6.73
N SER A 65 0.84 -12.69 -7.49
CA SER A 65 2.29 -12.57 -7.31
C SER A 65 2.73 -11.18 -7.76
N VAL A 66 2.88 -10.26 -6.82
CA VAL A 66 3.60 -9.00 -7.06
C VAL A 66 5.08 -9.34 -7.11
N THR A 67 5.60 -9.57 -8.31
CA THR A 67 7.04 -9.64 -8.52
C THR A 67 7.59 -8.24 -8.20
N SER A 68 8.24 -8.10 -7.05
CA SER A 68 9.12 -6.97 -6.79
C SER A 68 10.11 -6.92 -7.95
N VAL A 69 9.92 -5.99 -8.88
CA VAL A 69 10.99 -5.61 -9.80
C VAL A 69 12.00 -4.93 -8.89
N ALA A 70 13.05 -5.66 -8.54
CA ALA A 70 14.25 -5.08 -7.97
C ALA A 70 14.77 -4.09 -9.02
N ILE A 71 14.51 -2.80 -8.82
CA ILE A 71 15.18 -1.75 -9.56
C ILE A 71 16.61 -1.76 -9.00
N GLY A 72 17.51 -2.47 -9.71
CA GLY A 72 18.93 -2.56 -9.40
C GLY A 72 19.70 -1.31 -9.81
#